data_AF-A0A533SFV5-F1
#
_entry.id   AF-A0A533SFV5-F1
#
_cell.length_a   1.000
_cell.length_b   1.000
_cell.length_c   1.000
_cell.angle_alpha   90.00
_cell.angle_beta   90.00
_cell.angle_gamma   90.00
#
_symmetry.space_group_name_H-M   'P 1'
#
loop_
_entity.id
_entity.type
_entity.pdbx_description
1 polymer ?
#
loop_
_entity_poly.entity_id
_entity_poly.type
_entity_poly.pdbx_seq_one_letter_code
_entity_poly.pdbx_strand_id
1 'polypeptide(L)' 'NQTLVKRVVPMLKRFPSETVVVTGGVAQDAALMKLLAGEGFCVTVPEHPQHNGAIGCAVMA' A
#
# COMPACT_ATOMS: atom_id res chain seq x y z
N ASN A 1 3.24 0.15 14.40
CA ASN A 1 2.32 0.08 13.24
C ASN A 1 1.44 -1.17 13.12
N GLN A 2 1.28 -1.99 14.16
CA GLN A 2 0.34 -3.14 14.09
C GLN A 2 -1.14 -2.72 14.00
N THR A 3 -1.51 -1.58 14.59
CA THR A 3 -2.90 -1.09 14.58
C THR A 3 -3.38 -0.76 13.16
N LEU A 4 -2.51 -0.23 12.31
CA LEU A 4 -2.85 0.07 10.91
C LEU A 4 -3.10 -1.23 10.16
N VAL A 5 -2.14 -2.17 10.21
CA VAL A 5 -2.25 -3.50 9.57
C VAL A 5 -3.53 -4.23 9.95
N LYS A 6 -3.85 -4.29 11.24
CA LYS A 6 -5.09 -4.94 11.74
C LYS A 6 -6.38 -4.35 11.16
N ARG A 7 -6.36 -3.07 10.75
CA ARG A 7 -7.50 -2.41 10.10
C ARG A 7 -7.52 -2.63 8.59
N VAL A 8 -6.37 -2.53 7.91
CA VAL A 8 -6.32 -2.61 6.44
C VAL A 8 -6.38 -4.05 5.93
N VAL A 9 -5.77 -5.02 6.61
CA VAL A 9 -5.73 -6.42 6.14
C VAL A 9 -7.13 -7.01 5.91
N PRO A 10 -8.11 -6.87 6.83
CA PRO A 10 -9.48 -7.31 6.56
C PRO A 10 -10.12 -6.63 5.36
N MET A 11 -9.77 -5.36 5.08
CA MET A 11 -10.27 -4.64 3.91
C MET A 11 -9.63 -5.17 2.62
N LEU A 12 -8.32 -5.42 2.63
CA LEU A 12 -7.56 -5.92 1.48
C LEU A 12 -8.00 -7.34 1.10
N LYS A 13 -8.26 -8.22 2.07
CA LYS A 13 -8.73 -9.61 1.84
C LYS A 13 -10.11 -9.69 1.17
N ARG A 14 -10.84 -8.58 1.02
CA ARG A 14 -12.12 -8.53 0.27
C ARG A 14 -11.91 -8.44 -1.24
N PHE A 15 -10.71 -8.12 -1.69
CA PHE A 15 -10.38 -8.04 -3.11
C PHE A 15 -9.75 -9.36 -3.57
N PRO A 16 -10.02 -9.81 -4.80
CA PRO A 16 -9.50 -11.08 -5.32
C PRO A 16 -8.00 -11.03 -5.65
N SER A 17 -7.39 -9.84 -5.68
CA SER A 17 -5.96 -9.67 -5.96
C SER A 17 -5.14 -9.74 -4.68
N GLU A 18 -4.05 -10.49 -4.74
CA GLU A 18 -3.03 -10.54 -3.68
C GLU A 18 -1.97 -9.43 -3.85
N THR A 19 -1.99 -8.72 -4.98
CA THR A 19 -1.04 -7.62 -5.24
C THR A 19 -1.50 -6.34 -4.58
N VAL A 20 -0.62 -5.76 -3.76
CA VAL A 20 -0.84 -4.48 -3.07
C VAL A 20 0.22 -3.48 -3.53
N VAL A 21 -0.22 -2.42 -4.21
CA VAL A 21 0.65 -1.30 -4.57
C VAL A 21 0.60 -0.25 -3.47
N VAL A 22 1.75 0.06 -2.88
CA VAL A 22 1.83 1.01 -1.76
C VAL A 22 2.45 2.32 -2.24
N THR A 23 1.76 3.43 -2.00
CA THR A 23 2.16 4.78 -2.41
C THR A 23 2.01 5.77 -1.26
N GLY A 24 2.54 6.99 -1.41
CA GLY A 24 2.58 8.03 -0.39
C GLY A 24 3.61 7.77 0.72
N GLY A 25 3.49 8.48 1.84
CA GLY A 25 4.46 8.40 2.95
C GLY A 25 4.58 7.01 3.59
N VAL A 26 3.50 6.22 3.57
CA VAL A 26 3.51 4.85 4.13
C VAL A 26 4.43 3.91 3.33
N ALA A 27 4.78 4.26 2.09
CA ALA A 27 5.69 3.48 1.26
C ALA A 27 7.12 3.37 1.83
N GLN A 28 7.49 4.28 2.75
CA GLN A 28 8.80 4.28 3.40
C GLN A 28 8.84 3.42 4.68
N ASP A 29 7.69 2.89 5.13
CA ASP A 29 7.63 2.06 6.32
C ASP A 29 7.92 0.59 6.00
N ALA A 30 9.19 0.20 6.16
CA ALA A 30 9.63 -1.18 5.96
C ALA A 30 8.95 -2.20 6.90
N ALA A 31 8.51 -1.79 8.10
CA ALA A 31 7.82 -2.70 9.02
C ALA A 31 6.40 -3.03 8.51
N LEU A 32 5.70 -2.05 7.95
CA LEU A 32 4.41 -2.26 7.29
C LEU A 32 4.55 -3.24 6.11
N MET A 33 5.57 -3.07 5.27
CA MET A 33 5.80 -3.95 4.11
C MET A 33 6.02 -5.40 4.55
N LYS A 34 6.83 -5.62 5.58
CA LYS A 34 7.08 -6.96 6.15
C LYS A 34 5.80 -7.57 6.72
N LEU A 35 4.97 -6.79 7.40
CA LEU A 35 3.71 -7.27 7.96
C LEU A 35 2.72 -7.64 6.86
N LEU A 36 2.59 -6.84 5.80
CA LEU A 36 1.74 -7.14 4.65
C LEU A 36 2.22 -8.37 3.88
N ALA A 37 3.53 -8.51 3.68
CA ALA A 37 4.11 -9.72 3.08
C ALA A 37 3.83 -10.97 3.94
N GLY A 38 3.93 -10.85 5.27
CA GLY A 38 3.59 -11.93 6.20
C GLY A 38 2.11 -12.33 6.19
N GLU A 39 1.22 -11.46 5.73
CA GLU A 39 -0.20 -11.75 5.52
C GLU A 39 -0.51 -12.36 4.13
N GLY A 40 0.51 -12.59 3.31
CA GLY A 40 0.41 -13.23 2.00
C GLY A 40 0.28 -12.27 0.82
N PHE A 41 0.41 -10.95 1.02
CA PHE A 41 0.31 -9.99 -0.07
C PHE A 41 1.62 -9.83 -0.85
N CYS A 42 1.52 -9.72 -2.18
CA CYS A 42 2.62 -9.29 -3.06
C CYS A 42 2.71 -7.76 -3.06
N VAL A 43 3.62 -7.23 -2.25
CA VAL A 43 3.76 -5.77 -2.06
C VAL A 43 4.68 -5.17 -3.11
N THR A 44 4.19 -4.18 -3.86
CA THR A 44 4.99 -3.40 -4.83
C THR A 44 4.99 -1.92 -4.46
N VAL A 45 6.17 -1.29 -4.49
CA VAL A 45 6.34 0.15 -4.26
C VAL A 45 6.86 0.78 -5.55
N PRO A 46 6.16 1.75 -6.16
CA PRO A 46 6.66 2.48 -7.32
C PRO A 46 7.91 3.32 -6.99
N GLU A 47 8.71 3.67 -8.01
CA GLU A 47 9.95 4.46 -7.84
C GLU A 47 9.74 5.82 -7.16
N HIS A 48 8.62 6.48 -7.46
CA HIS A 48 8.26 7.78 -6.87
C HIS A 48 6.92 7.71 -6.13
N PRO A 49 6.85 7.04 -4.97
CA PRO A 49 5.59 6.77 -4.30
C PRO A 49 4.90 8.06 -3.81
N GLN A 50 5.66 9.12 -3.54
CA GLN A 50 5.14 10.40 -3.04
C GLN A 50 4.35 11.20 -4.10
N HIS A 51 4.59 10.97 -5.39
CA HIS A 51 3.98 11.78 -6.45
C HIS A 51 2.57 11.32 -6.85
N ASN A 52 2.16 10.11 -6.43
CA ASN A 52 0.91 9.49 -6.89
C ASN A 52 -0.33 10.40 -6.69
N GLY A 53 -0.41 11.11 -5.57
CA GLY A 53 -1.52 12.03 -5.29
C GLY A 53 -1.56 13.23 -6.24
N ALA A 54 -0.41 13.84 -6.54
CA ALA A 54 -0.32 14.97 -7.46
C ALA A 54 -0.57 14.54 -8.91
N ILE A 55 -0.06 13.39 -9.32
CA ILE A 55 -0.32 12.80 -10.64
C ILE A 55 -1.81 12.54 -10.82
N GLY A 56 -2.47 11.96 -9.82
CA GLY A 56 -3.92 11.74 -9.86
C GLY A 56 -4.71 13.04 -10.07
N CYS A 57 -4.35 14.12 -9.35
CA CYS A 57 -4.97 15.43 -9.54
C CYS A 57 -4.75 15.97 -10.96
N ALA A 58 -3.52 15.93 -11.47
CA ALA A 58 -3.17 16.47 -12.78
C ALA A 58 -3.80 15.68 -13.94
N VAL A 59 -3.93 14.36 -13.81
CA VAL A 59 -4.54 13.49 -14.83
C VAL A 59 -6.07 13.62 -14.87
N MET A 60 -6.70 14.02 -13.76
CA MET A 60 -8.15 14.14 -13.64
C MET A 60 -8.67 15.58 -13.81
N ALA A 61 -7.79 16.53 -14.12
CA ALA A 61 -8.10 17.95 -14.30
C ALA A 61 -8.61 18.28 -15.72
#